data_AF-A0A409YJS5-F1
#
_entry.id   AF-A0A409YJS5-F1
#
_cell.length_a   1.000
_cell.length_b   1.000
_cell.length_c   1.000
_cell.angle_alpha   90.00
_cell.angle_beta   90.00
_cell.angle_gamma   90.00
#
_symmetry.space_group_name_H-M   'P 1'
#
loop_
_entity.id
_entity.type
_entity.pdbx_description
1 polymer ?
#
loop_
_entity_poly.entity_id
_entity_poly.type
_entity_poly.pdbx_seq_one_letter_code
_entity_poly.pdbx_strand_id
1 'polypeptide(L)'
;MSGLLFVWGEPGPQVDEEEFNDWYDNEHAPARLTVPGFVNALRYKATDGKTPAWLAIYDLTSPEIATSEPYKALATTASDRERGLIPRFQTLNRRIYELIYQQSNPTTASSDPSKFILVVGLDVNDPSDEDDVNKWYNDEHIPDISKTPGWIRSRRYKLQSSVELSANKDSTPHAYQYLAFHEFDNDQYPSHPAFIAATSTPARERYRLKTKLEIRTVTLYKQF
;
A
#
# COMPACT_ATOMS: atom_id res chain seq x y z
N MET A 1 -7.15 10.77 9.55
CA MET A 1 -6.31 10.42 8.38
C MET A 1 -7.21 9.71 7.40
N SER A 2 -7.50 10.32 6.25
CA SER A 2 -8.33 9.68 5.21
C SER A 2 -7.60 9.50 3.89
N GLY A 3 -6.35 9.98 3.76
CA GLY A 3 -5.56 9.82 2.54
C GLY A 3 -4.42 8.83 2.72
N LEU A 4 -4.05 8.17 1.62
CA LEU A 4 -2.89 7.31 1.52
C LEU A 4 -2.13 7.63 0.22
N LEU A 5 -0.84 7.98 0.35
CA LEU A 5 0.09 7.96 -0.77
C LEU A 5 0.80 6.60 -0.76
N PHE A 6 0.59 5.84 -1.84
CA PHE A 6 1.08 4.49 -1.99
C PHE A 6 2.02 4.44 -3.21
N VAL A 7 3.25 3.97 -3.04
CA VAL A 7 4.25 3.97 -4.11
C VAL A 7 4.94 2.62 -4.22
N TRP A 8 4.61 1.87 -5.28
CA TRP A 8 5.42 0.70 -5.66
C TRP A 8 6.72 1.17 -6.34
N GLY A 9 7.85 0.64 -5.89
CA GLY A 9 9.18 0.96 -6.41
C GLY A 9 9.96 -0.29 -6.81
N GLU A 10 10.58 -0.24 -7.97
CA GLU A 10 11.52 -1.25 -8.46
C GLU A 10 12.72 -0.51 -9.09
N PRO A 11 13.93 -0.58 -8.49
CA PRO A 11 15.10 0.10 -9.03
C PRO A 11 15.45 -0.41 -10.43
N GLY A 12 15.33 -1.71 -10.67
CA GLY A 12 15.63 -2.33 -11.96
C GLY A 12 17.12 -2.37 -12.30
N PRO A 13 17.48 -2.70 -13.54
CA PRO A 13 18.87 -2.98 -13.91
C PRO A 13 19.74 -1.72 -14.09
N GLN A 14 19.14 -0.52 -14.12
CA GLN A 14 19.86 0.74 -14.36
C GLN A 14 20.26 1.49 -13.09
N VAL A 15 19.77 1.02 -11.93
CA VAL A 15 20.02 1.65 -10.64
C VAL A 15 20.30 0.56 -9.61
N ASP A 16 21.39 0.70 -8.87
CA ASP A 16 21.71 -0.22 -7.79
C ASP A 16 20.69 -0.10 -6.64
N GLU A 17 20.32 -1.23 -6.02
CA GLU A 17 19.38 -1.22 -4.89
C GLU A 17 19.89 -0.36 -3.72
N GLU A 18 21.21 -0.28 -3.52
CA GLU A 18 21.82 0.60 -2.52
C GLU A 18 21.63 2.08 -2.87
N GLU A 19 21.86 2.48 -4.12
CA GLU A 19 21.64 3.86 -4.59
C GLU A 19 20.16 4.27 -4.42
N PHE A 20 19.24 3.35 -4.72
CA PHE A 20 17.80 3.54 -4.54
C PHE A 20 17.39 3.72 -3.07
N ASN A 21 17.92 2.89 -2.18
CA ASN A 21 17.63 2.98 -0.75
C ASN A 21 18.25 4.23 -0.13
N ASP A 22 19.50 4.55 -0.46
CA ASP A 22 20.17 5.76 0.03
C ASP A 22 19.43 7.04 -0.40
N TRP A 23 18.99 7.11 -1.65
CA TRP A 23 18.14 8.21 -2.12
C TRP A 23 16.83 8.30 -1.35
N TYR A 24 16.15 7.17 -1.14
CA TYR A 24 14.92 7.14 -0.35
C TYR A 24 15.15 7.64 1.08
N ASP A 25 16.26 7.22 1.68
CA ASP A 25 16.54 7.40 3.08
C ASP A 25 16.99 8.82 3.41
N ASN A 26 17.82 9.42 2.55
CA ASN A 26 18.52 10.66 2.86
C ASN A 26 17.96 11.88 2.10
N GLU A 27 17.16 11.66 1.06
CA GLU A 27 16.60 12.75 0.23
C GLU A 27 15.09 12.65 0.11
N HIS A 28 14.57 11.50 -0.35
CA HIS A 28 13.18 11.40 -0.78
C HIS A 28 12.21 11.43 0.39
N ALA A 29 12.25 10.45 1.29
CA ALA A 29 11.26 10.30 2.37
C ALA A 29 11.31 11.47 3.37
N PRO A 30 12.49 11.94 3.84
CA PRO A 30 12.56 13.10 4.73
C PRO A 30 11.93 14.36 4.14
N ALA A 31 12.10 14.62 2.85
CA ALA A 31 11.49 15.77 2.19
C ALA A 31 9.95 15.73 2.26
N ARG A 32 9.33 14.54 2.18
CA ARG A 32 7.86 14.40 2.25
C ARG A 32 7.34 14.69 3.66
N LEU A 33 8.11 14.38 4.71
CA LEU A 33 7.76 14.72 6.09
C LEU A 33 7.77 16.23 6.38
N THR A 34 8.34 17.06 5.49
CA THR A 34 8.26 18.53 5.62
C THR A 34 6.92 19.11 5.14
N VAL A 35 6.11 18.30 4.43
CA VAL A 35 4.84 18.75 3.85
C VAL A 35 3.72 18.65 4.88
N PRO A 36 3.03 19.76 5.21
CA PRO A 36 1.88 19.71 6.12
C PRO A 36 0.81 18.74 5.62
N GLY A 37 0.43 17.80 6.49
CA GLY A 37 -0.57 16.76 6.19
C GLY A 37 0.03 15.39 5.90
N PHE A 38 1.35 15.26 5.69
CA PHE A 38 2.03 13.97 5.79
C PHE A 38 2.18 13.58 7.26
N VAL A 39 1.73 12.39 7.62
CA VAL A 39 1.74 11.92 9.02
C VAL A 39 2.92 11.01 9.29
N ASN A 40 3.27 10.17 8.33
CA ASN A 40 4.42 9.27 8.41
C ASN A 40 5.05 9.08 7.04
N ALA A 41 6.22 8.47 7.05
CA ALA A 41 6.85 7.90 5.87
C ALA A 41 7.35 6.52 6.26
N LEU A 42 6.86 5.50 5.56
CA LEU A 42 7.12 4.10 5.86
C LEU A 42 7.63 3.41 4.61
N ARG A 43 8.69 2.62 4.76
CA ARG A 43 9.28 1.79 3.71
C ARG A 43 9.09 0.33 4.08
N TYR A 44 8.60 -0.45 3.14
CA TYR A 44 8.43 -1.89 3.24
C TYR A 44 9.16 -2.60 2.09
N LYS A 45 9.60 -3.83 2.35
CA LYS A 45 10.16 -4.74 1.35
C LYS A 45 9.21 -5.92 1.14
N ALA A 46 8.97 -6.29 -0.11
CA ALA A 46 8.16 -7.44 -0.46
C ALA A 46 8.84 -8.74 -0.02
N THR A 47 8.03 -9.69 0.47
CA THR A 47 8.48 -11.01 0.93
C THR A 47 7.93 -12.16 0.11
N ASP A 48 7.19 -11.85 -0.96
CA ASP A 48 6.56 -12.82 -1.86
C ASP A 48 7.39 -13.14 -3.11
N GLY A 49 8.60 -12.58 -3.21
CA GLY A 49 9.49 -12.77 -4.36
C GLY A 49 9.02 -12.10 -5.66
N LYS A 50 8.03 -11.20 -5.60
CA LYS A 50 7.51 -10.48 -6.77
C LYS A 50 8.07 -9.06 -6.86
N THR A 51 8.11 -8.53 -8.09
CA THR A 51 8.36 -7.11 -8.36
C THR A 51 7.05 -6.36 -8.55
N PRO A 52 6.93 -5.08 -8.17
CA PRO A 52 7.97 -4.25 -7.52
C PRO A 52 8.29 -4.73 -6.10
N ALA A 53 9.58 -4.77 -5.74
CA ALA A 53 10.07 -5.32 -4.49
C ALA A 53 9.98 -4.33 -3.31
N TRP A 54 9.80 -3.04 -3.60
CA TRP A 54 9.78 -1.98 -2.59
C TRP A 54 8.46 -1.25 -2.56
N LEU A 55 8.00 -0.90 -1.36
CA LEU A 55 6.79 -0.13 -1.15
C LEU A 55 7.07 1.05 -0.22
N ALA A 56 6.70 2.25 -0.64
CA ALA A 56 6.60 3.39 0.26
C ALA A 56 5.12 3.72 0.53
N ILE A 57 4.80 3.93 1.81
CA ILE A 57 3.46 4.27 2.31
C ILE A 57 3.60 5.57 3.09
N TYR A 58 2.70 6.51 2.83
CA TYR A 58 2.54 7.71 3.64
C TYR A 58 1.07 7.87 3.98
N ASP A 59 0.74 7.84 5.26
CA ASP A 59 -0.58 8.24 5.75
C ASP A 59 -0.70 9.76 5.67
N LEU A 60 -1.83 10.21 5.14
CA LEU A 60 -2.12 11.63 4.93
C LEU A 60 -3.34 12.04 5.74
N THR A 61 -3.39 13.31 6.15
CA THR A 61 -4.58 13.87 6.79
C THR A 61 -5.80 13.77 5.86
N SER A 62 -5.62 13.98 4.56
CA SER A 62 -6.61 13.74 3.50
C SER A 62 -5.94 13.42 2.14
N PRO A 63 -6.67 12.84 1.15
CA PRO A 63 -6.10 12.50 -0.17
C PRO A 63 -5.54 13.72 -0.94
N GLU A 64 -6.15 14.89 -0.76
CA GLU A 64 -5.81 16.12 -1.50
C GLU A 64 -4.40 16.64 -1.17
N ILE A 65 -3.84 16.26 -0.01
CA ILE A 65 -2.47 16.60 0.40
C ILE A 65 -1.46 16.14 -0.67
N ALA A 66 -1.71 14.98 -1.28
CA ALA A 66 -0.88 14.43 -2.34
C ALA A 66 -1.00 15.19 -3.67
N THR A 67 -1.84 16.22 -3.75
CA THR A 67 -1.93 17.15 -4.90
C THR A 67 -1.80 18.61 -4.48
N SER A 68 -1.44 18.87 -3.22
CA SER A 68 -1.29 20.21 -2.67
C SER A 68 -0.06 20.92 -3.25
N GLU A 69 -0.09 22.25 -3.24
CA GLU A 69 1.04 23.06 -3.70
C GLU A 69 2.34 22.79 -2.90
N PRO A 70 2.32 22.68 -1.55
CA PRO A 70 3.51 22.31 -0.79
C PRO A 70 4.09 20.95 -1.21
N TYR A 71 3.25 19.96 -1.52
CA TYR A 71 3.72 18.67 -2.02
C TYR A 71 4.32 18.76 -3.42
N LYS A 72 3.66 19.47 -4.35
CA LYS A 72 4.17 19.67 -5.72
C LYS A 72 5.50 20.43 -5.74
N ALA A 73 5.70 21.36 -4.81
CA ALA A 73 6.94 22.11 -4.68
C ALA A 73 8.16 21.22 -4.38
N LEU A 74 7.99 20.01 -3.84
CA LEU A 74 9.10 19.07 -3.68
C LEU A 74 9.77 18.70 -5.01
N ALA A 75 9.00 18.65 -6.10
CA ALA A 75 9.57 18.36 -7.42
C ALA A 75 10.44 19.52 -7.93
N THR A 76 10.11 20.77 -7.58
CA THR A 76 10.88 21.94 -8.01
C THR A 76 12.17 22.10 -7.20
N THR A 77 12.18 21.64 -5.95
CA THR A 77 13.35 21.67 -5.06
C THR A 77 14.12 20.35 -5.00
N ALA A 78 13.75 19.36 -5.82
CA ALA A 78 14.44 18.08 -5.92
C ALA A 78 15.94 18.27 -6.18
N SER A 79 16.78 17.34 -5.72
CA SER A 79 18.21 17.35 -6.04
C SER A 79 18.46 16.99 -7.51
N ASP A 80 19.64 17.32 -8.05
CA ASP A 80 20.06 16.83 -9.37
C ASP A 80 20.08 15.30 -9.42
N ARG A 81 20.42 14.66 -8.30
CA ARG A 81 20.41 13.22 -8.14
C ARG A 81 18.99 12.65 -8.25
N GLU A 82 18.00 13.17 -7.51
CA GLU A 82 16.60 12.71 -7.60
C GLU A 82 16.07 12.88 -9.03
N ARG A 83 16.33 14.03 -9.67
CA ARG A 83 15.95 14.29 -11.06
C ARG A 83 16.56 13.28 -12.05
N GLY A 84 17.83 12.90 -11.85
CA GLY A 84 18.52 11.93 -12.68
C GLY A 84 18.20 10.46 -12.35
N LEU A 85 17.72 10.18 -11.13
CA LEU A 85 17.39 8.83 -10.67
C LEU A 85 16.01 8.36 -11.10
N ILE A 86 14.97 9.16 -10.83
CA ILE A 86 13.56 8.77 -11.04
C ILE A 86 13.31 8.19 -12.45
N PRO A 87 13.82 8.80 -13.54
CA PRO A 87 13.60 8.27 -14.89
C PRO A 87 14.22 6.89 -15.12
N ARG A 88 15.30 6.53 -14.41
CA ARG A 88 16.06 5.29 -14.58
C ARG A 88 15.45 4.09 -13.84
N PHE A 89 14.52 4.31 -12.91
CA PHE A 89 13.87 3.20 -12.22
C PHE A 89 13.06 2.34 -13.18
N GLN A 90 13.03 1.03 -12.94
CA GLN A 90 12.11 0.16 -13.64
C GLN A 90 10.65 0.48 -13.29
N THR A 91 10.36 0.80 -12.04
CA THR A 91 9.01 1.22 -11.61
C THR A 91 9.11 2.24 -10.48
N LEU A 92 8.32 3.31 -10.57
CA LEU A 92 8.00 4.19 -9.46
C LEU A 92 6.53 4.61 -9.58
N ASN A 93 5.64 3.68 -9.27
CA ASN A 93 4.21 3.81 -9.49
C ASN A 93 3.53 4.47 -8.30
N ARG A 94 3.15 5.73 -8.47
CA ARG A 94 2.56 6.57 -7.43
C ARG A 94 1.04 6.53 -7.49
N ARG A 95 0.39 6.20 -6.37
CA ARG A 95 -1.07 6.12 -6.25
C ARG A 95 -1.58 6.95 -5.08
N ILE A 96 -2.71 7.60 -5.28
CA ILE A 96 -3.46 8.27 -4.21
C ILE A 96 -4.70 7.44 -3.93
N TYR A 97 -4.91 7.12 -2.67
CA TYR A 97 -6.02 6.33 -2.17
C TYR A 97 -6.76 7.10 -1.07
N GLU A 98 -8.08 6.93 -1.02
CA GLU A 98 -8.94 7.45 0.05
C GLU A 98 -9.43 6.31 0.93
N LEU A 99 -9.35 6.47 2.24
CA LEU A 99 -9.83 5.49 3.23
C LEU A 99 -11.36 5.43 3.20
N ILE A 100 -11.90 4.24 2.95
CA ILE A 100 -13.36 4.00 2.91
C ILE A 100 -13.86 3.15 4.08
N TYR A 101 -12.97 2.40 4.74
CA TYR A 101 -13.31 1.56 5.89
C TYR A 101 -12.07 1.25 6.72
N GLN A 102 -12.24 1.16 8.04
CA GLN A 102 -11.21 0.69 8.95
C GLN A 102 -11.82 -0.08 10.12
N GLN A 103 -11.17 -1.17 10.49
CA GLN A 103 -11.41 -1.88 11.74
C GLN A 103 -10.07 -2.12 12.44
N SER A 104 -9.99 -1.86 13.74
CA SER A 104 -8.76 -2.01 14.52
C SER A 104 -9.02 -2.83 15.78
N ASN A 105 -8.03 -3.60 16.22
CA ASN A 105 -8.05 -4.25 17.51
C ASN A 105 -7.88 -3.18 18.61
N PRO A 106 -8.84 -2.99 19.52
CA PRO A 106 -8.76 -1.92 20.52
C PRO A 106 -7.62 -2.09 21.52
N THR A 107 -7.06 -3.30 21.64
CA THR A 107 -6.01 -3.63 22.61
C THR A 107 -4.62 -3.56 22.01
N THR A 108 -4.46 -3.95 20.73
CA THR A 108 -3.14 -4.03 20.09
C THR A 108 -2.87 -2.94 19.06
N ALA A 109 -3.91 -2.23 18.59
CA ALA A 109 -3.70 -1.13 17.64
C ALA A 109 -3.11 0.09 18.36
N SER A 110 -1.82 0.34 18.11
CA SER A 110 -1.17 1.62 18.42
C SER A 110 -1.08 2.50 17.17
N SER A 111 -0.53 3.71 17.35
CA SER A 111 -0.12 4.58 16.25
C SER A 111 1.12 4.07 15.50
N ASP A 112 1.80 3.04 16.01
CA ASP A 112 3.02 2.53 15.40
C ASP A 112 2.72 1.81 14.07
N PRO A 113 3.66 1.82 13.13
CA PRO A 113 3.53 1.06 11.91
C PRO A 113 3.63 -0.44 12.20
N SER A 114 2.76 -1.21 11.57
CA SER A 114 2.77 -2.66 11.70
C SER A 114 3.94 -3.24 10.93
N LYS A 115 4.60 -4.25 11.51
CA LYS A 115 5.77 -4.88 10.90
C LYS A 115 5.39 -5.71 9.66
N PHE A 116 4.22 -6.33 9.64
CA PHE A 116 3.81 -7.21 8.55
C PHE A 116 2.48 -6.73 7.95
N ILE A 117 2.43 -6.60 6.63
CA ILE A 117 1.22 -6.20 5.91
C ILE A 117 0.94 -7.20 4.79
N LEU A 118 -0.28 -7.73 4.78
CA LEU A 118 -0.90 -8.33 3.62
C LEU A 118 -1.59 -7.23 2.83
N VAL A 119 -1.07 -6.93 1.64
CA VAL A 119 -1.62 -5.94 0.72
C VAL A 119 -2.48 -6.67 -0.31
N VAL A 120 -3.75 -6.30 -0.38
CA VAL A 120 -4.72 -6.88 -1.33
C VAL A 120 -5.22 -5.78 -2.27
N GLY A 121 -4.83 -5.85 -3.54
CA GLY A 121 -5.42 -5.07 -4.62
C GLY A 121 -6.63 -5.78 -5.19
N LEU A 122 -7.72 -5.05 -5.44
CA LEU A 122 -9.00 -5.60 -5.89
C LEU A 122 -9.65 -4.69 -6.93
N ASP A 123 -10.04 -5.28 -8.06
CA ASP A 123 -11.05 -4.72 -8.97
C ASP A 123 -12.31 -5.57 -8.90
N VAL A 124 -13.46 -4.92 -9.02
CA VAL A 124 -14.74 -5.60 -9.21
C VAL A 124 -14.96 -5.78 -10.71
N ASN A 125 -15.23 -7.02 -11.14
CA ASN A 125 -15.34 -7.34 -12.57
C ASN A 125 -16.58 -6.71 -13.22
N ASP A 126 -17.70 -6.68 -12.49
CA ASP A 126 -18.96 -6.09 -12.92
C ASP A 126 -19.35 -4.96 -11.95
N PRO A 127 -19.53 -3.70 -12.39
CA PRO A 127 -19.92 -2.60 -11.52
C PRO A 127 -21.21 -2.83 -10.72
N SER A 128 -22.13 -3.67 -11.21
CA SER A 128 -23.35 -4.03 -10.47
C SER A 128 -23.09 -4.85 -9.22
N ASP A 129 -21.91 -5.46 -9.09
CA ASP A 129 -21.47 -6.19 -7.91
C ASP A 129 -20.68 -5.33 -6.91
N GLU A 130 -20.40 -4.05 -7.21
CA GLU A 130 -19.51 -3.19 -6.41
C GLU A 130 -20.00 -3.04 -4.97
N ASP A 131 -21.28 -2.74 -4.78
CA ASP A 131 -21.87 -2.57 -3.45
C ASP A 131 -21.85 -3.87 -2.65
N ASP A 132 -22.20 -4.99 -3.29
CA ASP A 132 -22.23 -6.31 -2.66
C ASP A 132 -20.83 -6.76 -2.23
N VAL A 133 -19.81 -6.59 -3.10
CA VAL A 133 -18.42 -6.91 -2.78
C VAL A 133 -17.93 -6.04 -1.62
N ASN A 134 -18.19 -4.73 -1.66
CA ASN A 134 -17.74 -3.82 -0.61
C ASN A 134 -18.40 -4.11 0.74
N LYS A 135 -19.71 -4.38 0.73
CA LYS A 135 -20.45 -4.76 1.92
C LYS A 135 -19.91 -6.05 2.52
N TRP A 136 -19.74 -7.10 1.70
CA TRP A 136 -19.17 -8.36 2.15
C TRP A 136 -17.78 -8.19 2.76
N TYR A 137 -16.92 -7.41 2.11
CA TYR A 137 -15.55 -7.22 2.58
C TYR A 137 -15.52 -6.58 3.98
N ASN A 138 -16.39 -5.59 4.22
CA ASN A 138 -16.47 -4.85 5.49
C ASN A 138 -17.19 -5.65 6.58
N ASP A 139 -18.30 -6.30 6.24
CA ASP A 139 -19.23 -6.85 7.23
C ASP A 139 -18.94 -8.33 7.56
N GLU A 140 -18.23 -9.04 6.68
CA GLU A 140 -17.91 -10.46 6.87
C GLU A 140 -16.41 -10.72 6.76
N HIS A 141 -15.76 -10.32 5.67
CA HIS A 141 -14.37 -10.73 5.42
C HIS A 141 -13.37 -10.16 6.43
N ILE A 142 -13.39 -8.85 6.68
CA ILE A 142 -12.51 -8.24 7.69
C ILE A 142 -12.83 -8.78 9.10
N PRO A 143 -14.10 -8.87 9.53
CA PRO A 143 -14.44 -9.52 10.80
C PRO A 143 -13.90 -10.94 10.94
N ASP A 144 -13.92 -11.75 9.88
CA ASP A 144 -13.32 -13.08 9.91
C ASP A 144 -11.79 -13.04 10.00
N ILE A 145 -11.13 -12.18 9.22
CA ILE A 145 -9.67 -11.98 9.31
C ILE A 145 -9.26 -11.51 10.71
N SER A 146 -10.07 -10.66 11.36
CA SER A 146 -9.78 -10.09 12.67
C SER A 146 -9.69 -11.12 13.81
N LYS A 147 -10.20 -12.34 13.59
CA LYS A 147 -10.10 -13.46 14.53
C LYS A 147 -8.72 -14.13 14.49
N THR A 148 -7.87 -13.78 13.53
CA THR A 148 -6.52 -14.33 13.41
C THR A 148 -5.63 -13.77 14.51
N PRO A 149 -4.98 -14.62 15.34
CA PRO A 149 -4.02 -14.17 16.32
C PRO A 149 -2.92 -13.30 15.69
N GLY A 150 -2.63 -12.18 16.36
CA GLY A 150 -1.68 -11.19 15.88
C GLY A 150 -2.25 -10.17 14.90
N TRP A 151 -3.54 -10.24 14.56
CA TRP A 151 -4.20 -9.18 13.79
C TRP A 151 -4.23 -7.86 14.58
N ILE A 152 -3.76 -6.79 13.93
CA ILE A 152 -3.69 -5.44 14.50
C ILE A 152 -4.86 -4.60 13.99
N ARG A 153 -4.98 -4.49 12.66
CA ARG A 153 -6.03 -3.69 12.00
C ARG A 153 -6.22 -4.09 10.55
N SER A 154 -7.31 -3.65 9.97
CA SER A 154 -7.53 -3.65 8.54
C SER A 154 -8.07 -2.32 8.05
N ARG A 155 -7.51 -1.85 6.94
CA ARG A 155 -7.86 -0.57 6.31
C ARG A 155 -8.18 -0.82 4.86
N ARG A 156 -9.28 -0.27 4.37
CA ARG A 156 -9.68 -0.33 2.96
C ARG A 156 -9.69 1.04 2.34
N TYR A 157 -9.30 1.09 1.07
CA TYR A 157 -9.19 2.32 0.33
C TYR A 157 -9.77 2.20 -1.07
N LYS A 158 -10.22 3.33 -1.62
CA LYS A 158 -10.61 3.49 -3.03
C LYS A 158 -9.58 4.35 -3.74
N LEU A 159 -9.17 3.92 -4.94
CA LEU A 159 -8.18 4.60 -5.76
C LEU A 159 -8.76 5.94 -6.25
N GLN A 160 -7.99 7.01 -6.07
CA GLN A 160 -8.30 8.34 -6.57
C GLN A 160 -7.50 8.65 -7.85
N SER A 161 -6.22 8.29 -7.88
CA SER A 161 -5.37 8.43 -9.07
C SER A 161 -4.15 7.52 -9.02
N SER A 162 -3.60 7.21 -10.20
CA SER A 162 -2.37 6.45 -10.37
C SER A 162 -1.52 7.10 -11.47
N VAL A 163 -0.22 7.26 -11.21
CA VAL A 163 0.75 7.84 -12.14
C VAL A 163 2.04 7.04 -12.05
N GLU A 164 2.49 6.51 -13.19
CA GLU A 164 3.86 5.98 -13.29
C GLU A 164 4.84 7.15 -13.39
N LEU A 165 5.78 7.27 -12.46
CA LEU A 165 6.76 8.36 -12.46
C LEU A 165 8.05 8.01 -13.21
N SER A 166 8.38 6.72 -13.33
CA SER A 166 9.56 6.31 -14.09
C SER A 166 9.37 6.61 -15.59
N ALA A 167 10.47 6.61 -16.35
CA ALA A 167 10.37 6.74 -17.81
C ALA A 167 9.85 5.46 -18.47
N ASN A 168 10.04 4.30 -17.83
CA ASN A 168 9.58 3.02 -18.33
C ASN A 168 8.08 2.81 -18.05
N LYS A 169 7.24 2.96 -19.07
CA LYS A 169 5.79 2.75 -18.96
C LYS A 169 5.38 1.29 -19.17
N ASP A 170 6.25 0.45 -19.74
CA ASP A 170 5.93 -0.94 -20.11
C ASP A 170 5.81 -1.85 -18.87
N SER A 171 6.47 -1.46 -17.78
CA SER A 171 6.45 -2.14 -16.47
C SER A 171 5.43 -1.55 -15.48
N THR A 172 4.52 -0.68 -15.93
CA THR A 172 3.54 -0.02 -15.05
C THR A 172 2.66 -1.07 -14.36
N PRO A 173 2.72 -1.21 -13.01
CA PRO A 173 1.89 -2.17 -12.31
C PRO A 173 0.41 -1.79 -12.37
N HIS A 174 -0.46 -2.78 -12.52
CA HIS A 174 -1.91 -2.57 -12.53
C HIS A 174 -2.37 -1.83 -11.27
N ALA A 175 -3.10 -0.73 -11.45
CA ALA A 175 -3.62 0.08 -10.36
C ALA A 175 -5.04 -0.34 -10.01
N TYR A 176 -5.16 -1.18 -8.97
CA TYR A 176 -6.44 -1.70 -8.50
C TYR A 176 -7.33 -0.61 -7.90
N GLN A 177 -8.62 -0.66 -8.24
CA GLN A 177 -9.67 0.27 -7.79
C GLN A 177 -9.79 0.29 -6.26
N TYR A 178 -9.66 -0.88 -5.63
CA TYR A 178 -9.67 -1.04 -4.19
C TYR A 178 -8.35 -1.59 -3.67
N LEU A 179 -8.01 -1.17 -2.47
CA LEU A 179 -6.85 -1.65 -1.73
C LEU A 179 -7.31 -2.03 -0.31
N ALA A 180 -6.87 -3.18 0.18
CA ALA A 180 -6.99 -3.52 1.59
C ALA A 180 -5.62 -3.82 2.17
N PHE A 181 -5.35 -3.26 3.34
CA PHE A 181 -4.23 -3.65 4.19
C PHE A 181 -4.78 -4.47 5.34
N HIS A 182 -4.25 -5.68 5.51
CA HIS A 182 -4.40 -6.43 6.75
C HIS A 182 -3.05 -6.47 7.45
N GLU A 183 -3.01 -5.91 8.66
CA GLU A 183 -1.77 -5.65 9.37
C GLU A 183 -1.64 -6.61 10.56
N PHE A 184 -0.45 -7.19 10.72
CA PHE A 184 -0.16 -8.23 11.71
C PHE A 184 1.14 -7.95 12.48
N ASP A 185 1.22 -8.49 13.70
CA ASP A 185 2.41 -8.42 14.57
C ASP A 185 3.43 -9.55 14.31
N ASN A 186 3.05 -10.56 13.54
CA ASN A 186 3.87 -11.71 13.18
C ASN A 186 3.73 -12.04 11.68
N ASP A 187 4.61 -12.90 11.16
CA ASP A 187 4.61 -13.38 9.78
C ASP A 187 4.01 -14.80 9.62
N GLN A 188 3.61 -15.43 10.73
CA GLN A 188 3.04 -16.78 10.75
C GLN A 188 1.52 -16.80 10.57
N TYR A 189 0.87 -15.64 10.54
CA TYR A 189 -0.57 -15.51 10.31
C TYR A 189 -1.08 -16.30 9.08
N PRO A 190 -0.37 -16.43 7.94
CA PRO A 190 -0.92 -17.12 6.77
C PRO A 190 -1.15 -18.62 7.00
N SER A 191 -0.35 -19.26 7.86
CA SER A 191 -0.47 -20.68 8.19
C SER A 191 -1.38 -20.95 9.38
N HIS A 192 -1.83 -19.89 10.08
CA HIS A 192 -2.67 -20.03 11.26
C HIS A 192 -4.08 -20.52 10.86
N PRO A 193 -4.67 -21.52 11.56
CA PRO A 193 -5.98 -22.07 11.22
C PRO A 193 -7.11 -21.03 11.10
N ALA A 194 -7.09 -20.00 11.95
CA ALA A 194 -8.07 -18.92 11.89
C ALA A 194 -8.00 -18.12 10.58
N PHE A 195 -6.80 -17.84 10.07
CA PHE A 195 -6.64 -17.13 8.80
C PHE A 195 -7.05 -18.00 7.61
N ILE A 196 -6.67 -19.29 7.65
CA ILE A 196 -7.08 -20.26 6.64
C ILE A 196 -8.61 -20.37 6.59
N ALA A 197 -9.28 -20.46 7.75
CA ALA A 197 -10.73 -20.48 7.83
C ALA A 197 -11.35 -19.20 7.26
N ALA A 198 -10.83 -18.02 7.62
CA ALA A 198 -11.31 -16.72 7.14
C ALA A 198 -11.16 -16.54 5.61
N THR A 199 -10.18 -17.23 5.00
CA THR A 199 -9.91 -17.15 3.56
C THR A 199 -10.47 -18.32 2.75
N SER A 200 -11.22 -19.23 3.40
CA SER A 200 -11.80 -20.44 2.79
C SER A 200 -13.32 -20.52 2.93
N THR A 201 -14.00 -19.42 3.28
CA THR A 201 -15.46 -19.41 3.43
C THR A 201 -16.16 -19.50 2.06
N PRO A 202 -17.39 -20.07 2.00
CA PRO A 202 -18.17 -20.08 0.76
C PRO A 202 -18.43 -18.68 0.20
N ALA A 203 -18.65 -17.69 1.07
CA ALA A 203 -18.81 -16.29 0.67
C ALA A 203 -17.52 -15.76 0.03
N ARG A 204 -16.35 -16.02 0.63
CA ARG A 204 -15.06 -15.65 0.05
C ARG A 204 -14.92 -16.20 -1.36
N GLU A 205 -15.21 -17.49 -1.57
CA GLU A 205 -15.08 -18.08 -2.91
C GLU A 205 -16.04 -17.46 -3.92
N ARG A 206 -17.29 -17.20 -3.52
CA ARG A 206 -18.28 -16.49 -4.35
C ARG A 206 -17.75 -15.13 -4.80
N TYR A 207 -17.23 -14.32 -3.89
CA TYR A 207 -16.76 -12.96 -4.22
C TYR A 207 -15.41 -12.96 -4.93
N ARG A 208 -14.54 -13.95 -4.68
CA ARG A 208 -13.31 -14.12 -5.45
C ARG A 208 -13.59 -14.23 -6.95
N LEU A 209 -14.63 -14.94 -7.35
CA LEU A 209 -15.02 -15.10 -8.76
C LEU A 209 -15.52 -13.79 -9.40
N LYS A 210 -15.95 -12.83 -8.59
CA LYS A 210 -16.41 -11.49 -9.01
C LYS A 210 -15.30 -10.45 -9.06
N THR A 211 -14.08 -10.82 -8.67
CA THR A 211 -12.99 -9.87 -8.50
C THR A 211 -11.71 -10.29 -9.19
N LYS A 212 -10.97 -9.34 -9.73
CA LYS A 212 -9.55 -9.50 -10.05
C LYS A 212 -8.74 -9.11 -8.82
N LEU A 213 -7.87 -9.99 -8.35
CA LEU A 213 -7.10 -9.79 -7.12
C LEU A 213 -5.60 -9.86 -7.36
N GLU A 214 -4.88 -9.00 -6.66
CA GLU A 214 -3.46 -9.19 -6.37
C GLU A 214 -3.27 -9.26 -4.86
N ILE A 215 -2.48 -10.23 -4.41
CA ILE A 215 -2.07 -10.36 -3.02
C ILE A 215 -0.54 -10.24 -2.98
N ARG A 216 -0.06 -9.31 -2.16
CA ARG A 216 1.36 -9.07 -1.87
C ARG A 216 1.59 -9.14 -0.37
N THR A 217 2.72 -9.71 0.04
CA THR A 217 3.17 -9.64 1.45
C THR A 217 4.38 -8.74 1.53
N VAL A 218 4.38 -7.82 2.49
CA VAL A 218 5.47 -6.87 2.71
C VAL A 218 5.82 -6.79 4.20
N THR A 219 7.10 -6.55 4.49
CA THR A 219 7.61 -6.35 5.85
C THR A 219 8.22 -4.97 5.99
N LEU A 220 7.98 -4.31 7.13
CA LEU A 220 8.52 -3.00 7.44
C LEU A 220 10.05 -3.06 7.36
N TYR A 221 10.60 -2.22 6.51
CA TYR A 221 12.02 -2.03 6.33
C TYR A 221 12.52 -0.85 7.16
N LYS A 222 11.84 0.29 7.08
CA LYS A 222 12.24 1.51 7.77
C LYS A 222 11.06 2.45 8.01
N GLN A 223 11.09 3.12 9.16
CA GLN A 223 10.24 4.26 9.51
C GLN A 223 11.13 5.49 9.65
N PHE A 224 10.64 6.64 9.20
CA PHE A 224 11.32 7.94 9.27
C PHE A 224 10.70 8.83 10.35
#